data_AF-A0A1F9S5N6-F1
#
_entry.id   AF-A0A1F9S5N6-F1
#
_cell.length_a   1.000
_cell.length_b   1.000
_cell.length_c   1.000
_cell.angle_alpha   90.00
_cell.angle_beta   90.00
_cell.angle_gamma   90.00
#
_symmetry.space_group_name_H-M   'P 1'
#
loop_
_entity.id
_entity.type
_entity.pdbx_description
1 polymer ?
#
loop_
_entity_poly.entity_id
_entity_poly.type
_entity_poly.pdbx_seq_one_letter_code
_entity_poly.pdbx_strand_id
1 'polypeptide(L)'
;MRSIPQDSTGEFVYAVGFSPRTFFAAESLDFAKNAARVELAKSIKVAVKETLSDTVVNAHRTAGNQDRLVSFSESEMDAELRGSEVVETWRDDAGLVGEKGSVYVLARVKNPNK
;
A
#
# COMPACT_ATOMS: atom_id res chain seq x y z
N MET A 1 20.29 -8.50 -12.36
CA MET A 1 19.07 -7.89 -12.90
C MET A 1 18.00 -8.06 -11.83
N ARG A 2 17.58 -7.00 -11.12
CA ARG A 2 16.52 -7.11 -10.12
C ARG A 2 15.19 -7.20 -10.88
N SER A 3 14.48 -8.31 -10.70
CA SER A 3 13.24 -8.58 -11.43
C SER A 3 12.09 -7.83 -10.76
N ILE A 4 11.46 -6.92 -11.50
CA ILE A 4 10.18 -6.35 -11.09
C ILE A 4 9.20 -7.51 -10.92
N PRO A 5 8.52 -7.63 -9.76
CA PRO A 5 7.54 -8.68 -9.54
C PRO A 5 6.49 -8.67 -10.65
N GLN A 6 6.28 -9.81 -11.30
CA GLN A 6 5.24 -9.99 -12.30
C GLN A 6 4.01 -10.57 -11.59
N ASP A 7 3.00 -9.75 -11.34
CA ASP A 7 1.70 -10.17 -10.81
C ASP A 7 0.61 -9.79 -11.82
N SER A 8 0.51 -10.58 -12.89
CA SER A 8 -0.50 -10.38 -13.93
C SER A 8 -1.90 -10.79 -13.48
N THR A 9 -2.03 -11.53 -12.37
CA THR A 9 -3.31 -12.01 -11.84
C THR A 9 -3.93 -11.00 -10.86
N GLY A 10 -3.16 -10.03 -10.36
CA GLY A 10 -3.60 -9.06 -9.36
C GLY A 10 -3.83 -9.68 -7.99
N GLU A 11 -3.09 -10.76 -7.68
CA GLU A 11 -3.16 -11.47 -6.39
C GLU A 11 -2.66 -10.61 -5.24
N PHE A 12 -1.82 -9.62 -5.52
CA PHE A 12 -1.24 -8.70 -4.57
C PHE A 12 -1.58 -7.25 -4.91
N VAL A 13 -1.74 -6.44 -3.86
CA VAL A 13 -1.70 -4.99 -3.95
C VAL A 13 -0.28 -4.54 -3.63
N TYR A 14 0.24 -3.62 -4.44
CA TYR A 14 1.59 -3.08 -4.29
C TYR A 14 1.53 -1.60 -3.93
N ALA A 15 2.48 -1.13 -3.12
CA ALA A 15 2.70 0.29 -2.93
C ALA A 15 4.20 0.59 -2.71
N VAL A 16 4.59 1.82 -3.05
CA VAL A 16 5.94 2.31 -2.85
C VAL A 16 5.94 3.30 -1.70
N GLY A 17 6.77 3.05 -0.71
CA GLY A 17 7.11 3.99 0.34
C GLY A 17 8.38 4.75 0.00
N PHE A 18 8.47 5.98 0.50
CA PHE A 18 9.60 6.88 0.29
C PHE A 18 10.09 7.42 1.63
N SER A 19 11.39 7.62 1.72
CA SER A 19 12.01 8.41 2.77
C SER A 19 13.15 9.26 2.19
N PRO A 20 13.23 10.55 2.56
CA PRO A 20 14.40 11.37 2.26
C PRO A 20 15.67 10.80 2.94
N ARG A 21 16.84 11.37 2.61
CA ARG A 21 18.07 10.97 3.29
C ARG A 21 17.96 11.37 4.77
N THR A 22 18.26 10.44 5.66
CA THR A 22 18.45 10.70 7.08
C THR A 22 19.93 10.74 7.40
N PHE A 23 20.27 11.20 8.61
CA PHE A 23 21.65 11.14 9.09
C PHE A 23 22.14 9.69 9.20
N PHE A 24 21.26 8.76 9.58
CA PHE A 24 21.55 7.33 9.67
C PHE A 24 20.80 6.53 8.59
N ALA A 25 21.54 5.93 7.65
CA ALA A 25 20.94 5.22 6.51
C ALA A 25 20.01 4.04 6.88
N ALA A 26 20.16 3.45 8.07
CA ALA A 26 19.22 2.44 8.56
C ALA A 26 17.83 3.03 8.84
N GLU A 27 17.77 4.26 9.37
CA GLU A 27 16.51 4.94 9.69
C GLU A 27 15.73 5.31 8.42
N SER A 28 16.42 5.77 7.36
CA SER A 28 15.74 6.12 6.11
C SER A 28 15.07 4.89 5.48
N LEU A 29 15.69 3.72 5.58
CA LEU A 29 15.08 2.47 5.15
C LEU A 29 13.83 2.12 5.98
N ASP A 30 13.89 2.24 7.30
CA ASP A 30 12.75 1.90 8.15
C ASP A 30 11.59 2.90 8.00
N PHE A 31 11.89 4.18 7.81
CA PHE A 31 10.88 5.17 7.43
C PHE A 31 10.23 4.86 6.08
N ALA A 32 11.02 4.48 5.07
CA ALA A 32 10.48 4.12 3.76
C ALA A 32 9.60 2.85 3.84
N LYS A 33 9.97 1.86 4.65
CA LYS A 33 9.13 0.67 4.90
C LYS A 33 7.81 1.03 5.55
N ASN A 34 7.83 1.90 6.57
CA ASN A 34 6.61 2.33 7.25
C ASN A 34 5.72 3.15 6.31
N ALA A 35 6.31 4.04 5.51
CA ALA A 35 5.59 4.77 4.46
C ALA A 35 4.94 3.81 3.45
N ALA A 36 5.64 2.76 3.02
CA ALA A 36 5.10 1.79 2.07
C ALA A 36 3.86 1.08 2.63
N ARG A 37 3.87 0.73 3.93
CA ARG A 37 2.72 0.14 4.62
C ARG A 37 1.54 1.10 4.69
N VAL A 38 1.78 2.38 4.98
CA VAL A 38 0.72 3.40 4.99
C VAL A 38 0.09 3.53 3.59
N GLU A 39 0.89 3.55 2.53
CA GLU A 39 0.39 3.61 1.15
C GLU A 39 -0.35 2.33 0.74
N LEU A 40 0.09 1.14 1.17
CA LEU A 40 -0.67 -0.11 0.99
C LEU A 40 -2.05 -0.02 1.64
N ALA A 41 -2.12 0.50 2.87
CA ALA A 41 -3.37 0.64 3.61
C ALA A 41 -4.35 1.57 2.89
N LYS A 42 -3.85 2.68 2.34
CA LYS A 42 -4.65 3.60 1.51
C LYS A 42 -5.14 2.90 0.24
N SER A 43 -4.29 2.12 -0.42
CA SER A 43 -4.62 1.41 -1.65
C SER A 43 -5.71 0.35 -1.42
N ILE A 44 -5.61 -0.44 -0.35
CA ILE A 44 -6.66 -1.40 0.06
C ILE A 44 -7.98 -0.66 0.33
N LYS A 45 -7.94 0.47 1.05
CA LYS A 45 -9.14 1.26 1.36
C LYS A 45 -9.85 1.76 0.10
N VAL A 46 -9.10 2.18 -0.92
CA VAL A 46 -9.68 2.58 -2.22
C VAL A 46 -10.31 1.37 -2.91
N ALA A 47 -9.58 0.25 -3.00
CA ALA A 47 -10.08 -0.97 -3.64
C ALA A 47 -11.36 -1.51 -3.00
N VAL A 48 -11.47 -1.48 -1.66
CA VAL A 48 -12.71 -1.89 -0.95
C VAL A 48 -13.86 -0.93 -1.24
N LYS A 49 -13.60 0.39 -1.28
CA LYS A 49 -14.63 1.39 -1.61
C LYS A 49 -15.15 1.23 -3.04
N GLU A 50 -14.29 0.93 -4.00
CA GLU A 50 -14.69 0.71 -5.39
C GLU A 50 -15.59 -0.53 -5.51
N THR A 51 -15.17 -1.68 -4.95
CA THR A 51 -15.98 -2.92 -4.94
C THR A 51 -17.36 -2.71 -4.32
N LEU A 52 -17.44 -2.00 -3.19
CA LEU A 52 -18.72 -1.70 -2.54
C LEU A 52 -19.57 -0.76 -3.39
N SER A 53 -18.96 0.24 -4.03
CA SER A 53 -19.68 1.17 -4.91
C SER A 53 -20.27 0.45 -6.11
N ASP A 54 -19.52 -0.44 -6.75
CA ASP A 54 -20.00 -1.27 -7.84
C ASP A 54 -21.13 -2.21 -7.39
N THR A 55 -21.03 -2.76 -6.17
CA THR A 55 -22.09 -3.59 -5.59
C THR A 55 -23.36 -2.77 -5.33
N VAL A 56 -23.25 -1.53 -4.85
CA VAL A 56 -24.39 -0.65 -4.56
C VAL A 56 -25.05 -0.09 -5.84
N VAL A 57 -24.26 0.20 -6.88
CA VAL A 57 -24.80 0.56 -8.20
C VAL A 57 -25.60 -0.60 -8.78
N ASN A 58 -25.11 -1.83 -8.62
CA ASN A 58 -25.86 -3.04 -9.00
C ASN A 58 -27.03 -3.36 -8.04
N ALA A 59 -26.98 -2.91 -6.79
CA ALA A 59 -27.98 -3.12 -5.74
C ALA A 59 -28.89 -1.90 -5.53
N HIS A 60 -29.26 -1.18 -6.58
CA HIS A 60 -30.38 -0.24 -6.57
C HIS A 60 -31.71 -0.95 -6.28
N ARG A 61 -31.93 -1.34 -5.02
CA ARG A 61 -33.26 -1.60 -4.44
C ARG A 61 -33.38 -1.48 -2.92
N THR A 62 -32.33 -1.22 -2.15
CA THR A 62 -32.46 -1.05 -0.69
C THR A 62 -31.62 0.10 -0.16
N ALA A 63 -32.16 1.31 -0.34
CA ALA A 63 -31.72 2.53 0.32
C ALA A 63 -31.89 2.39 1.84
N GLY A 64 -30.79 2.25 2.58
CA GLY A 64 -30.85 2.19 4.05
C GLY A 64 -29.53 1.92 4.76
N ASN A 65 -28.52 1.39 4.08
CA ASN A 65 -27.24 1.01 4.71
C ASN A 65 -26.03 1.90 4.35
N GLN A 66 -26.25 3.04 3.68
CA GLN A 66 -25.16 3.86 3.15
C GLN A 66 -24.24 4.48 4.22
N ASP A 67 -24.71 4.67 5.46
CA ASP A 67 -23.96 5.44 6.48
C ASP A 67 -23.16 4.59 7.48
N ARG A 68 -23.21 3.25 7.36
CA ARG A 68 -22.45 2.33 8.24
C ARG A 68 -21.24 1.69 7.57
N LEU A 69 -21.02 1.97 6.29
CA LEU A 69 -20.00 1.31 5.51
C LEU A 69 -18.70 2.12 5.53
N VAL A 70 -17.65 1.49 6.06
CA VAL A 70 -16.23 1.90 6.04
C VAL A 70 -15.81 2.88 7.15
N SER A 71 -16.16 2.59 8.40
CA SER A 71 -15.21 2.82 9.51
C SER A 71 -14.39 1.54 9.72
N PHE A 72 -13.47 1.23 8.80
CA PHE A 72 -12.42 0.28 9.16
C PHE A 72 -11.65 0.92 10.30
N SER A 73 -11.68 0.27 11.46
CA SER A 73 -10.93 0.72 12.62
C SER A 73 -9.43 0.68 12.28
N GLU A 74 -8.63 1.61 12.82
CA GLU A 74 -7.17 1.58 12.66
C GLU A 74 -6.58 0.22 13.06
N SER A 75 -7.21 -0.47 14.03
CA SER A 75 -6.87 -1.82 14.46
C SER A 75 -7.06 -2.92 13.40
N GLU A 76 -8.03 -2.79 12.50
CA GLU A 76 -8.24 -3.74 11.39
C GLU A 76 -7.20 -3.50 10.28
N MET A 77 -6.89 -2.24 9.99
CA MET A 77 -5.81 -1.88 9.06
C MET A 77 -4.46 -2.39 9.54
N ASP A 78 -4.16 -2.24 10.84
CA ASP A 78 -2.94 -2.78 11.44
C ASP A 78 -2.88 -4.31 11.36
N ALA A 79 -4.01 -4.99 11.49
CA ALA A 79 -4.08 -6.44 11.36
C ALA A 79 -3.79 -6.93 9.94
N GLU A 80 -4.30 -6.23 8.94
CA GLU A 80 -4.12 -6.57 7.53
C GLU A 80 -2.69 -6.24 7.05
N LEU A 81 -2.11 -5.15 7.55
CA LEU A 81 -0.72 -4.76 7.25
C LEU A 81 0.32 -5.66 7.92
N ARG A 82 -0.03 -6.48 8.93
CA ARG A 82 0.88 -7.50 9.50
C ARG A 82 1.30 -8.55 8.46
N GLY A 83 0.51 -8.75 7.40
CA GLY A 83 0.84 -9.63 6.27
C GLY A 83 1.61 -8.95 5.14
N SER A 84 2.03 -7.69 5.30
CA SER A 84 2.76 -6.97 4.26
C SER A 84 4.22 -7.43 4.15
N GLU A 85 4.67 -7.65 2.92
CA GLU A 85 6.03 -8.07 2.59
C GLU A 85 6.79 -6.95 1.88
N VAL A 86 8.04 -6.73 2.27
CA VAL A 86 8.97 -5.89 1.49
C VAL A 86 9.52 -6.72 0.35
N VAL A 87 9.33 -6.25 -0.87
CA VAL A 87 9.70 -6.97 -2.09
C VAL A 87 11.04 -6.48 -2.63
N GLU A 88 11.25 -5.17 -2.60
CA GLU A 88 12.46 -4.56 -3.16
C GLU A 88 12.78 -3.27 -2.41
N THR A 89 14.08 -2.94 -2.32
CA THR A 89 14.55 -1.70 -1.72
C THR A 89 15.56 -1.04 -2.64
N TRP A 90 15.36 0.25 -2.89
CA TRP A 90 16.24 1.02 -3.76
C TRP A 90 16.67 2.30 -3.06
N ARG A 91 17.99 2.53 -3.04
CA ARG A 91 18.58 3.78 -2.58
C ARG A 91 19.03 4.58 -3.78
N ASP A 92 18.60 5.83 -3.83
CA ASP A 92 18.95 6.74 -4.90
C ASP A 92 20.30 7.43 -4.61
N ASP A 93 21.39 6.68 -4.74
CA ASP A 93 22.75 7.17 -4.47
C ASP A 93 23.21 8.25 -5.47
N ALA A 94 22.55 8.37 -6.61
CA ALA A 94 22.86 9.35 -7.66
C ALA A 94 21.89 10.55 -7.68
N GLY A 95 20.76 10.49 -6.98
CA GLY A 95 19.73 11.52 -7.03
C GLY A 95 18.99 11.55 -8.36
N LEU A 96 18.69 10.38 -8.93
CA LEU A 96 18.01 10.20 -10.22
C LEU A 96 16.52 10.58 -10.17
N VAL A 97 15.86 10.30 -9.05
CA VAL A 97 14.41 10.53 -8.85
C VAL A 97 14.18 11.50 -7.71
N GLY A 98 14.90 11.32 -6.60
CA GLY A 98 14.79 12.13 -5.41
C GLY A 98 16.10 12.85 -5.08
N GLU A 99 16.22 13.35 -3.86
CA GLU A 99 17.51 13.82 -3.38
C GLU A 99 18.49 12.65 -3.22
N LYS A 100 19.78 12.92 -3.44
CA LYS A 100 20.83 11.93 -3.25
C LYS A 100 20.74 11.29 -1.86
N GLY A 101 20.72 9.97 -1.82
CA GLY A 101 20.62 9.18 -0.59
C GLY A 101 19.20 8.88 -0.12
N SER A 102 18.17 9.32 -0.87
CA SER A 102 16.77 8.91 -0.64
C SER A 102 16.60 7.41 -0.73
N VAL A 103 15.59 6.87 -0.05
CA VAL A 103 15.26 5.44 -0.05
C VAL A 103 13.81 5.23 -0.48
N TYR A 104 13.62 4.24 -1.35
CA TYR A 104 12.34 3.78 -1.83
C TYR A 104 12.18 2.30 -1.47
N VAL A 105 10.99 1.92 -1.04
CA VAL A 105 10.66 0.54 -0.65
C VAL A 105 9.40 0.12 -1.38
N LEU A 106 9.48 -0.94 -2.17
CA LEU A 106 8.32 -1.60 -2.74
C LEU A 106 7.83 -2.64 -1.74
N ALA A 107 6.58 -2.48 -1.30
CA ALA A 107 5.91 -3.45 -0.45
C ALA A 107 4.67 -4.01 -1.17
N ARG A 108 4.26 -5.21 -0.76
CA ARG A 108 3.02 -5.84 -1.22
C ARG A 108 2.25 -6.46 -0.08
N VAL A 109 0.97 -6.68 -0.29
CA VAL A 109 0.08 -7.46 0.58
C VAL A 109 -0.90 -8.22 -0.29
N LYS A 110 -1.41 -9.36 0.19
CA LYS A 110 -2.43 -10.10 -0.54
C LYS A 110 -3.65 -9.21 -0.79
N ASN A 111 -4.17 -9.25 -2.00
CA ASN A 111 -5.34 -8.48 -2.40
C ASN A 111 -6.59 -9.08 -1.74
N PRO A 112 -7.32 -8.32 -0.90
CA PRO A 112 -8.51 -8.84 -0.21
C PRO A 112 -9.69 -9.11 -1.16
N ASN A 113 -9.67 -8.57 -2.39
CA ASN A 113 -10.72 -8.75 -3.39
C ASN A 113 -10.51 -9.99 -4.29
N LYS A 114 -9.51 -10.83 -4.03
CA LYS A 114 -9.13 -12.01 -4.81
C LYS A 114 -9.10 -13.26 -3.95
#